data_AF-A0A174GT85-F1
#
_entry.id   AF-A0A174GT85-F1
#
_cell.length_a   1.000
_cell.length_b   1.000
_cell.length_c   1.000
_cell.angle_alpha   90.00
_cell.angle_beta   90.00
_cell.angle_gamma   90.00
#
_symmetry.space_group_name_H-M   'P 1'
#
loop_
_entity.id
_entity.type
_entity.pdbx_description
1 polymer ?
#
loop_
_entity_poly.entity_id
_entity_poly.type
_entity_poly.pdbx_seq_one_letter_code
_entity_poly.pdbx_strand_id
1 'polypeptide(L)'
;MSNFFEQELRKLFADGTIIRDPVFVGRACLGSLDRNRQVRAEFVTLGHADHYAALRLTLLDNNQGVVDKLILRFKDIWGKKKIRAVPNSPGERAANAVR
;
A
#
# COMPACT_ATOMS: atom_id res chain seq x y z
N MET A 1 11.81 -13.64 12.97
CA MET A 1 12.18 -12.78 11.83
C MET A 1 10.91 -12.11 11.34
N SER A 2 10.87 -10.78 11.31
CA SER A 2 9.70 -10.00 10.86
C SER A 2 9.81 -9.76 9.35
N ASN A 3 8.74 -9.98 8.58
CA ASN A 3 8.77 -9.83 7.12
C ASN A 3 8.83 -8.35 6.68
N PHE A 4 9.15 -8.09 5.42
CA PHE A 4 9.27 -6.71 4.89
C PHE A 4 8.03 -5.83 5.18
N PHE A 5 6.82 -6.33 4.97
CA PHE A 5 5.59 -5.55 5.20
C PHE A 5 5.39 -5.19 6.65
N GLU A 6 5.68 -6.13 7.54
CA GLU A 6 5.58 -5.89 8.97
C GLU A 6 6.57 -4.81 9.42
N GLN A 7 7.80 -4.83 8.88
CA GLN A 7 8.79 -3.79 9.14
C GLN A 7 8.33 -2.41 8.65
N GLU A 8 7.76 -2.32 7.44
CA GLU A 8 7.22 -1.05 6.93
C GLU A 8 6.02 -0.56 7.75
N LEU A 9 5.12 -1.44 8.18
CA LEU A 9 4.02 -1.06 9.08
C LEU A 9 4.54 -0.56 10.42
N ARG A 10 5.59 -1.18 10.96
CA ARG A 10 6.21 -0.73 12.21
C ARG A 10 6.80 0.67 12.07
N LYS A 11 7.42 1.01 10.94
CA LYS A 11 7.89 2.38 10.68
C LYS A 11 6.75 3.42 10.72
N LEU A 12 5.56 3.02 10.29
CA LEU A 12 4.40 3.92 10.23
C LEU A 12 3.67 4.06 11.57
N PHE A 13 3.57 2.98 12.35
CA PHE A 13 2.62 2.92 13.46
C PHE A 13 3.19 2.44 14.79
N ALA A 14 4.47 2.02 14.86
CA ALA A 14 5.02 1.46 16.11
C ALA A 14 5.22 2.49 17.23
N ASP A 15 5.19 3.78 16.92
CA ASP A 15 5.27 4.85 17.93
C ASP A 15 3.99 4.95 18.80
N GLY A 16 2.92 4.27 18.40
CA GLY A 16 1.66 4.22 19.13
C GLY A 16 0.88 5.54 19.14
N THR A 17 1.29 6.55 18.35
CA THR A 17 0.72 7.90 18.41
C THR A 17 -0.61 7.99 17.66
N ILE A 18 -0.72 7.31 16.52
CA ILE A 18 -1.93 7.27 15.68
C ILE A 18 -2.77 6.03 16.00
N ILE A 19 -2.14 4.86 16.02
CA ILE A 19 -2.76 3.58 16.33
C ILE A 19 -2.23 3.11 17.67
N ARG A 20 -3.07 3.12 18.70
CA ARG A 20 -2.70 2.72 20.07
C ARG A 20 -2.60 1.21 20.18
N ASP A 21 -1.66 0.75 21.00
CA ASP A 21 -1.37 -0.67 21.25
C ASP A 21 -1.27 -1.50 19.96
N PRO A 22 -0.42 -1.09 18.99
CA PRO A 22 -0.41 -1.68 17.67
C PRO A 22 0.14 -3.11 17.68
N VAL A 23 -0.62 -4.03 17.09
CA VAL A 23 -0.25 -5.42 16.87
C VAL A 23 0.02 -5.63 15.38
N PHE A 24 1.21 -6.14 15.07
CA PHE A 24 1.66 -6.34 13.70
C PHE A 24 1.70 -7.83 13.38
N VAL A 25 1.01 -8.24 12.30
CA VAL A 25 0.95 -9.63 11.85
C VAL A 25 1.02 -9.67 10.33
N GLY A 26 2.11 -10.22 9.79
CA GLY A 26 2.23 -10.42 8.35
C GLY A 26 2.28 -9.09 7.61
N ARG A 27 1.23 -8.80 6.85
CA ARG A 27 1.05 -7.57 6.06
C ARG A 27 0.04 -6.59 6.66
N ALA A 28 -0.41 -6.84 7.89
CA ALA A 28 -1.44 -6.06 8.57
C ALA A 28 -0.96 -5.57 9.94
N CYS A 29 -1.48 -4.40 10.33
CA CYS A 29 -1.36 -3.78 11.63
C CYS A 29 -2.79 -3.55 12.16
N LEU A 30 -3.05 -3.96 13.40
CA LEU A 30 -4.31 -3.72 14.10
C LEU A 30 -4.03 -2.91 15.37
N GLY A 31 -4.92 -2.00 15.73
CA GLY A 31 -4.89 -1.38 17.05
C GLY A 31 -6.06 -0.44 17.26
N SER A 32 -6.04 0.26 18.39
CA SER A 32 -7.16 1.11 18.82
C SER A 32 -6.98 2.55 18.35
N LEU A 33 -8.06 3.18 17.91
CA LEU A 33 -8.13 4.64 17.69
C LEU A 33 -8.72 5.34 18.92
N ASP A 34 -9.74 4.73 19.52
CA ASP A 34 -10.38 5.17 20.76
C ASP A 34 -10.94 3.96 21.53
N ARG A 35 -11.80 4.18 22.54
CA ARG A 35 -12.34 3.11 23.40
C ARG A 35 -13.21 2.09 22.64
N ASN A 36 -13.86 2.50 21.55
CA ASN A 36 -14.81 1.63 20.85
C ASN A 36 -14.41 1.34 19.40
N ARG A 37 -13.42 2.08 18.89
CA ARG A 37 -12.97 1.97 17.50
C ARG A 37 -11.57 1.39 17.40
N GLN A 38 -11.46 0.39 16.54
CA GLN A 38 -10.20 -0.21 16.12
C GLN A 38 -9.97 0.06 14.64
N VAL A 39 -8.71 -0.02 14.21
CA VAL A 39 -8.35 0.10 12.82
C VAL A 39 -7.44 -1.04 12.41
N ARG A 40 -7.71 -1.61 11.24
CA ARG A 40 -6.80 -2.53 10.53
C ARG A 40 -6.19 -1.80 9.34
N ALA A 41 -4.88 -1.58 9.37
CA ALA A 41 -4.09 -1.13 8.24
C ALA A 41 -3.44 -2.34 7.57
N GLU A 42 -3.56 -2.50 6.26
CA GLU A 42 -3.06 -3.67 5.55
C GLU A 42 -2.54 -3.32 4.16
N PHE A 43 -1.35 -3.82 3.82
CA PHE A 43 -0.86 -3.77 2.44
C PHE A 43 -1.65 -4.74 1.56
N VAL A 44 -2.19 -4.26 0.45
CA VAL A 44 -3.00 -5.07 -0.48
C VAL A 44 -2.46 -5.03 -1.90
N THR A 45 -2.58 -6.16 -2.61
CA THR A 45 -2.35 -6.26 -4.06
C THR A 45 -3.65 -5.95 -4.80
N LEU A 46 -3.61 -5.04 -5.78
CA LEU A 46 -4.79 -4.63 -6.54
C LEU A 46 -4.91 -5.37 -7.88
N GLY A 47 -4.81 -6.70 -7.85
CA GLY A 47 -5.07 -7.56 -9.01
C GLY A 47 -3.89 -7.81 -9.96
N HIS A 48 -2.68 -7.32 -9.67
CA HIS A 48 -1.44 -7.79 -10.28
C HIS A 48 -0.55 -8.35 -9.17
N ALA A 49 -0.17 -9.63 -9.32
CA ALA A 49 0.43 -10.44 -8.26
C ALA A 49 1.73 -9.88 -7.68
N ASP A 50 2.43 -9.03 -8.44
CA ASP A 50 3.81 -8.64 -8.13
C ASP A 50 3.98 -7.22 -7.58
N HIS A 51 2.88 -6.47 -7.33
CA HIS A 51 2.97 -5.12 -6.74
C HIS A 51 1.89 -4.87 -5.68
N TYR A 52 2.31 -4.78 -4.41
CA TYR A 52 1.50 -4.15 -3.37
C TYR A 52 1.35 -2.67 -3.72
N ALA A 53 0.17 -2.32 -4.22
CA ALA A 53 -0.08 -1.02 -4.83
C ALA A 53 -0.83 -0.07 -3.89
N ALA A 54 -1.28 -0.55 -2.72
CA ALA A 54 -2.10 0.24 -1.82
C ALA A 54 -1.99 -0.19 -0.36
N LEU A 55 -2.34 0.75 0.52
CA LEU A 55 -2.65 0.53 1.92
C LEU A 55 -4.16 0.60 2.10
N ARG A 56 -4.76 -0.48 2.59
CA ARG A 56 -6.17 -0.53 2.98
C ARG A 56 -6.29 -0.24 4.48
N LEU A 57 -7.11 0.73 4.83
CA LEU A 57 -7.51 1.04 6.19
C LEU A 57 -8.95 0.57 6.37
N THR A 58 -9.21 -0.27 7.37
CA THR A 58 -10.55 -0.73 7.74
C THR A 58 -10.85 -0.23 9.14
N LEU A 59 -11.89 0.60 9.27
CA LEU A 59 -12.39 1.07 10.55
C LEU A 59 -13.35 0.02 11.12
N LEU A 60 -13.09 -0.42 12.33
CA LEU A 60 -13.94 -1.34 13.08
C LEU A 60 -14.50 -0.63 14.31
N ASP A 61 -15.76 -0.88 14.60
CA ASP A 61 -16.42 -0.55 15.86
C ASP A 61 -16.76 -1.85 16.58
N ASN A 62 -16.53 -1.89 17.89
CA ASN A 62 -16.69 -3.13 18.66
C ASN A 62 -18.12 -3.67 18.66
N ASN A 63 -19.12 -2.82 18.44
CA ASN A 63 -20.54 -3.21 18.47
C ASN A 63 -21.11 -3.41 17.07
N GLN A 64 -20.56 -2.72 16.06
CA GLN A 64 -21.10 -2.71 14.69
C GLN A 64 -20.23 -3.49 13.70
N GLY A 65 -19.03 -3.94 14.11
CA GLY A 65 -18.08 -4.58 13.22
C GLY A 65 -17.45 -3.56 12.27
N VAL A 66 -17.37 -3.87 10.98
CA VAL A 66 -16.72 -2.97 10.01
C VAL A 66 -17.62 -1.78 9.70
N VAL A 67 -17.16 -0.58 10.06
CA VAL A 67 -17.87 0.67 9.81
C VAL A 67 -17.49 1.27 8.47
N ASP A 68 -16.21 1.20 8.09
CA ASP A 68 -15.72 1.80 6.85
C ASP A 68 -14.44 1.12 6.32
N LYS A 69 -14.17 1.32 5.02
CA LYS A 69 -12.96 0.85 4.32
C LYS A 69 -12.45 1.94 3.37
N LEU A 70 -11.21 2.37 3.59
CA LEU A 70 -10.48 3.27 2.70
C LEU A 70 -9.30 2.54 2.06
N ILE A 71 -9.09 2.74 0.75
CA ILE A 71 -7.91 2.22 0.03
C ILE A 71 -7.10 3.38 -0.51
N LEU A 72 -5.88 3.52 0.00
CA LEU A 72 -4.90 4.51 -0.42
C LEU A 72 -3.93 3.87 -1.41
N ARG A 73 -4.09 4.17 -2.71
CA ARG A 73 -3.17 3.66 -3.73
C ARG A 73 -1.90 4.51 -3.75
N PHE A 74 -0.73 3.90 -3.67
CA PHE A 74 0.53 4.63 -3.64
C PHE A 74 0.74 5.48 -4.90
N LYS A 75 0.25 5.01 -6.07
CA LYS A 75 0.29 5.78 -7.33
C LYS A 75 -0.51 7.08 -7.27
N ASP A 76 -1.55 7.14 -6.43
CA ASP A 76 -2.40 8.33 -6.31
C ASP A 76 -1.76 9.35 -5.36
N ILE A 77 -0.94 8.89 -4.41
CA ILE A 77 -0.24 9.75 -3.44
C ILE A 77 1.09 10.25 -4.01
N TRP A 78 1.89 9.36 -4.60
CA TRP A 78 3.24 9.65 -5.09
C TRP A 78 3.33 9.94 -6.59
N GLY A 79 2.22 9.77 -7.32
CA GLY A 79 2.20 9.79 -8.78
C GLY A 79 2.78 8.51 -9.41
N LYS A 80 2.77 8.47 -10.75
CA LYS A 80 3.44 7.40 -11.50
C LYS A 80 4.90 7.77 -11.71
N LYS A 81 5.83 6.83 -11.47
CA LYS A 81 7.23 6.99 -11.87
C LYS A 81 7.25 7.32 -13.37
N LYS A 82 7.70 8.53 -13.74
CA LYS A 82 7.97 8.88 -15.14
C LYS A 82 9.13 8.01 -15.59
N ILE A 83 8.81 6.92 -16.27
CA ILE A 83 9.80 6.18 -17.05
C ILE A 83 10.18 7.14 -18.17
N ARG A 84 11.41 7.70 -18.13
CA ARG A 84 11.95 8.40 -19.30
C ARG A 84 11.90 7.39 -20.44
N ALA A 85 11.16 7.71 -21.49
CA ALA A 85 11.27 6.98 -22.74
C ALA A 85 12.76 6.97 -23.11
N VAL A 86 13.36 5.79 -23.14
CA VAL A 86 14.66 5.61 -23.79
C VAL A 86 14.41 5.95 -25.26
N PRO A 87 15.08 6.95 -25.86
CA PRO A 87 14.95 7.17 -27.29
C PRO A 87 15.40 5.88 -27.99
N ASN A 88 14.56 5.35 -28.87
CA ASN A 88 14.73 4.08 -29.56
C ASN A 88 16.19 3.82 -29.92
N SER A 89 16.70 2.65 -29.54
CA SER A 89 18.01 2.16 -29.93
C SER A 89 18.18 2.28 -31.47
N PRO A 90 19.39 2.55 -32.00
CA PRO A 90 19.61 2.87 -33.42
C PRO A 90 19.27 1.78 -34.46
N GLY A 91 18.61 0.69 -34.07
CA GLY A 91 18.28 -0.43 -34.96
C GLY A 91 16.94 -0.32 -35.70
N GLU A 92 16.06 0.62 -35.33
CA GLU A 92 14.67 0.65 -35.84
C GLU A 92 14.44 1.61 -37.02
N ARG A 93 15.50 2.27 -37.51
CA ARG A 93 15.40 3.19 -38.67
C ARG A 93 15.50 2.49 -40.03
N ALA A 94 15.85 1.20 -40.08
CA ALA A 94 16.06 0.49 -41.35
C ALA A 94 14.77 -0.14 -41.94
N ALA A 95 13.66 -0.20 -41.20
CA ALA A 95 12.44 -0.89 -41.67
C ALA A 95 11.42 0.01 -42.38
N ASN A 96 11.56 1.34 -42.33
CA ASN A 96 10.56 2.28 -42.87
C ASN A 96 11.03 3.08 -44.10
N ALA A 97 12.13 2.69 -44.76
CA ALA A 97 12.63 3.36 -45.96
C ALA A 97 12.28 2.64 -47.28
N VAL A 98 11.33 1.69 -47.28
CA VAL A 98 10.82 1.06 -48.50
C VAL A 98 9.30 1.18 -48.54
N ARG A 99 8.80 2.39 -48.83
CA ARG A 99 7.53 2.64 -49.49
C ARG A 99 7.64 3.91 -50.33
#